data_AF-A0A0L8FU25-F1
#
_entry.id   AF-A0A0L8FU25-F1
#
_cell.length_a   1.000
_cell.length_b   1.000
_cell.length_c   1.000
_cell.angle_alpha   90.00
_cell.angle_beta   90.00
_cell.angle_gamma   90.00
#
_symmetry.space_group_name_H-M   'P 1'
#
loop_
_entity.id
_entity.type
_entity.pdbx_description
1 polymer ?
#
loop_
_entity_poly.entity_id
_entity_poly.type
_entity_poly.pdbx_seq_one_letter_code
_entity_poly.pdbx_strand_id
1 'polypeptide(L)'
;SDSCSAFSISNDSGEVRIKSDNLDREDSVINKLSGVCTVEIKAYEIKNNQIGESVTKNITIFIEDENDNDPLFNKNSFTAKVNENTTKDNPVRINEIINVKDKDTVEYSKFSLSLKTLDGKPFTALKVIPEESVTETNVALSVNKPDELNYEKETQMTFKIVAEDKASSETSEANVTLEILPVDEFLPQFSQQRYQVNVSEEETVDNLITIT
;
A
#
# COMPACT_ATOMS: atom_id res chain seq x y z
N SER A 1 -2.14 -34.88 18.42
CA SER A 1 -2.89 -33.68 18.84
C SER A 1 -3.32 -32.90 17.63
N ASP A 2 -4.58 -32.48 17.60
CA ASP A 2 -5.11 -31.70 16.48
C ASP A 2 -4.38 -30.37 16.35
N SER A 3 -4.02 -29.99 15.12
CA SER A 3 -3.32 -28.73 14.87
C SER A 3 -4.26 -27.54 14.72
N CYS A 4 -5.53 -27.78 14.37
CA CYS A 4 -6.55 -26.75 14.26
C CYS A 4 -7.92 -27.28 14.73
N SER A 5 -8.76 -26.42 15.31
CA SER A 5 -10.07 -26.78 15.87
C SER A 5 -11.24 -26.68 14.86
N ALA A 6 -10.92 -26.53 13.57
CA ALA A 6 -11.89 -26.26 12.51
C ALA A 6 -12.69 -27.51 12.06
N PHE A 7 -12.28 -28.70 12.50
CA PHE A 7 -12.88 -29.97 12.08
C PHE A 7 -13.38 -30.78 13.29
N SER A 8 -14.37 -31.63 13.03
CA SER A 8 -14.92 -32.58 13.99
C SER A 8 -15.05 -33.95 13.32
N ILE A 9 -14.99 -35.03 14.09
CA ILE A 9 -15.20 -36.39 13.59
C ILE A 9 -16.38 -37.05 14.31
N SER A 10 -17.23 -37.71 13.54
CA SER A 10 -18.31 -38.53 14.05
C SER A 10 -17.77 -39.82 14.68
N ASN A 11 -18.13 -40.10 15.94
CA ASN A 11 -17.70 -41.31 16.65
C ASN A 11 -18.31 -42.60 16.07
N ASP A 12 -19.45 -42.50 15.39
CA ASP A 12 -20.18 -43.68 14.88
C ASP A 12 -19.85 -43.98 13.41
N SER A 13 -19.67 -42.94 12.59
CA SER A 13 -19.43 -43.09 11.14
C SER A 13 -17.98 -42.84 10.72
N GLY A 14 -17.18 -42.19 11.57
CA GLY A 14 -15.84 -41.71 11.20
C GLY A 14 -15.85 -40.53 10.22
N GLU A 15 -17.03 -39.95 9.94
CA GLU A 15 -17.18 -38.80 9.03
C GLU A 15 -16.53 -37.56 9.64
N VAL A 16 -15.65 -36.90 8.88
CA VAL A 16 -15.05 -35.61 9.26
C VAL A 16 -15.90 -34.48 8.70
N ARG A 17 -16.30 -33.55 9.56
CA ARG A 17 -17.11 -32.37 9.21
C ARG A 17 -16.43 -31.09 9.65
N ILE A 18 -16.66 -30.02 8.91
CA ILE A 18 -16.31 -28.66 9.33
C ILE A 18 -17.11 -28.34 10.59
N LYS A 19 -16.42 -27.85 11.62
CA LYS A 19 -16.97 -27.47 12.93
C LYS A 19 -17.21 -25.97 13.04
N SER A 20 -16.53 -25.17 12.22
CA SER A 20 -16.69 -23.71 12.15
C SER A 20 -17.76 -23.33 11.11
N ASP A 21 -18.59 -22.35 11.42
CA ASP A 21 -19.54 -21.80 10.44
C ASP A 21 -18.82 -21.03 9.31
N ASN A 22 -17.62 -20.52 9.60
CA ASN A 22 -16.74 -19.86 8.64
C ASN A 22 -15.38 -20.56 8.68
N LEU A 23 -15.12 -21.45 7.72
CA LEU A 23 -13.77 -21.94 7.46
C LEU A 23 -13.06 -20.88 6.65
N ASP A 24 -12.02 -20.30 7.23
CA ASP A 24 -11.25 -19.20 6.66
C ASP A 24 -9.78 -19.61 6.70
N ARG A 25 -9.12 -19.61 5.54
CA ARG A 25 -7.72 -20.04 5.44
C ARG A 25 -6.79 -18.99 6.07
N GLU A 26 -7.23 -17.74 6.10
CA GLU A 26 -6.52 -16.57 6.60
C GLU A 26 -6.68 -16.43 8.12
N ASP A 27 -7.47 -17.31 8.75
CA ASP A 27 -7.53 -17.45 10.19
C ASP A 27 -6.12 -17.60 10.78
N SER A 28 -5.90 -16.93 11.91
CA SER A 28 -4.59 -16.80 12.53
C SER A 28 -3.91 -18.13 12.90
N VAL A 29 -4.69 -19.22 13.08
CA VAL A 29 -4.15 -20.55 13.34
C VAL A 29 -3.88 -21.28 12.02
N ILE A 30 -4.83 -21.26 11.09
CA ILE A 30 -4.73 -21.97 9.81
C ILE A 30 -3.62 -21.38 8.94
N ASN A 31 -3.53 -20.05 8.86
CA ASN A 31 -2.50 -19.35 8.10
C ASN A 31 -1.09 -19.66 8.63
N LYS A 32 -0.91 -19.69 9.97
CA LYS A 32 0.37 -20.10 10.59
C LYS A 32 0.80 -21.53 10.25
N LEU A 33 -0.17 -22.38 9.91
CA LEU A 33 0.05 -23.75 9.46
C LEU A 33 0.10 -23.87 7.93
N SER A 34 0.12 -22.73 7.22
CA SER A 34 0.11 -22.66 5.76
C SER A 34 -1.07 -23.41 5.12
N GLY A 35 -2.25 -23.34 5.74
CA GLY A 35 -3.45 -24.04 5.26
C GLY A 35 -3.48 -25.53 5.58
N VAL A 36 -2.55 -26.05 6.40
CA VAL A 36 -2.45 -27.49 6.71
C VAL A 36 -2.96 -27.81 8.11
N CYS A 37 -4.12 -28.46 8.17
CA CYS A 37 -4.69 -28.99 9.40
C CYS A 37 -4.41 -30.47 9.56
N THR A 38 -4.19 -30.93 10.79
CA THR A 38 -4.07 -32.34 11.14
C THR A 38 -5.10 -32.68 12.19
N VAL A 39 -5.88 -33.74 11.94
CA VAL A 39 -6.85 -34.30 12.88
C VAL A 39 -6.38 -35.69 13.28
N GLU A 40 -6.24 -35.93 14.59
CA GLU A 40 -5.92 -37.23 15.14
C GLU A 40 -7.20 -38.05 15.32
N ILE A 41 -7.24 -39.21 14.67
CA ILE A 41 -8.33 -40.17 14.81
C ILE A 41 -7.87 -41.36 15.63
N LYS A 42 -8.73 -41.80 16.55
CA LYS A 42 -8.49 -42.98 17.38
C LYS A 42 -9.68 -43.93 17.29
N ALA A 43 -9.44 -45.10 16.74
CA ALA A 43 -10.44 -46.17 16.63
C ALA A 43 -10.21 -47.22 17.72
N TYR A 44 -11.30 -47.72 18.29
CA TYR A 44 -11.28 -48.75 19.33
C TYR A 44 -11.96 -50.01 18.83
N GLU A 45 -11.39 -51.17 19.16
CA GLU A 45 -12.08 -52.45 19.00
C GLU A 45 -13.21 -52.56 20.04
N ILE A 46 -14.41 -52.99 19.62
CA ILE A 46 -15.53 -53.26 20.54
C ILE A 46 -15.84 -54.76 20.50
N LYS A 47 -15.63 -55.45 21.63
CA LYS A 47 -15.95 -56.88 21.81
C LYS A 47 -16.85 -57.05 23.04
N ASN A 48 -18.02 -57.68 22.88
CA ASN A 48 -18.98 -57.92 23.98
C ASN A 48 -19.30 -56.65 24.81
N ASN A 49 -19.46 -55.49 24.15
CA ASN A 49 -19.69 -54.21 24.80
C ASN A 49 -18.54 -53.74 25.74
N GLN A 50 -17.33 -54.24 25.52
CA GLN A 50 -16.10 -53.79 26.17
C GLN A 50 -15.15 -53.15 25.14
N ILE A 51 -14.49 -52.06 25.55
CA ILE A 51 -13.47 -51.36 24.76
C ILE A 51 -12.16 -52.16 24.81
N GLY A 52 -11.71 -52.61 23.65
CA GLY A 52 -10.48 -53.37 23.46
C GLY A 52 -9.31 -52.49 23.02
N GLU A 53 -8.45 -53.04 22.15
CA GLU A 53 -7.29 -52.34 21.62
C GLU A 53 -7.68 -51.11 20.80
N SER A 54 -6.75 -50.16 20.66
CA SER A 54 -6.97 -48.95 19.87
C SER A 54 -5.84 -48.69 18.89
N VAL A 55 -6.19 -48.13 17.74
CA VAL A 55 -5.22 -47.61 16.76
C VAL A 55 -5.44 -46.11 16.57
N THR A 56 -4.33 -45.38 16.48
CA THR A 56 -4.34 -43.93 16.22
C THR A 56 -3.73 -43.65 14.85
N LYS A 57 -4.35 -42.74 14.09
CA LYS A 57 -3.85 -42.23 12.80
C LYS A 57 -4.09 -40.73 12.71
N ASN A 58 -3.28 -40.05 11.91
CA ASN A 58 -3.46 -38.64 11.60
C ASN A 58 -4.05 -38.50 10.20
N ILE A 59 -5.06 -37.66 10.06
CA ILE A 59 -5.59 -37.18 8.78
C ILE A 59 -5.02 -35.79 8.54
N THR A 60 -4.37 -35.60 7.40
CA THR A 60 -3.92 -34.28 6.94
C THR A 60 -4.99 -33.69 6.02
N ILE A 61 -5.41 -32.46 6.31
CA ILE A 61 -6.40 -31.70 5.55
C ILE A 61 -5.70 -30.46 5.01
N PHE A 62 -5.74 -30.29 3.69
CA PHE A 62 -5.27 -29.09 3.00
C PHE A 62 -6.47 -28.19 2.76
N ILE A 63 -6.40 -26.97 3.27
CA ILE A 63 -7.41 -25.94 3.05
C ILE A 63 -6.96 -25.15 1.82
N GLU A 64 -7.76 -25.21 0.77
CA GLU A 64 -7.57 -24.44 -0.46
C GLU A 64 -7.89 -22.96 -0.20
N ASP A 65 -7.21 -22.10 -0.94
CA ASP A 65 -7.36 -20.66 -0.87
C ASP A 65 -8.48 -20.21 -1.82
N GLU A 66 -9.20 -19.15 -1.45
CA GLU A 66 -10.15 -18.47 -2.33
C GLU A 66 -9.75 -16.99 -2.39
N ASN A 67 -10.11 -16.30 -3.47
CA ASN A 67 -9.83 -14.87 -3.59
C ASN A 67 -10.89 -14.05 -2.82
N ASP A 68 -10.71 -13.93 -1.51
CA ASP A 68 -11.63 -13.22 -0.61
C ASP A 68 -10.99 -12.06 0.16
N ASN A 69 -9.72 -11.74 -0.11
CA ASN A 69 -9.07 -10.54 0.40
C ASN A 69 -8.48 -9.68 -0.73
N ASP A 70 -9.04 -8.48 -0.90
CA ASP A 70 -8.45 -7.50 -1.81
C ASP A 70 -7.11 -6.93 -1.30
N PRO A 71 -6.24 -6.43 -2.19
CA PRO A 71 -5.05 -5.68 -1.80
C PRO A 71 -5.43 -4.39 -1.08
N LEU A 72 -4.88 -4.16 0.12
CA LEU A 72 -5.20 -3.01 0.96
C LEU A 72 -3.98 -2.16 1.28
N PHE A 73 -4.14 -0.84 1.17
CA PHE A 73 -3.16 0.12 1.67
C PHE A 73 -3.16 0.17 3.20
N ASN A 74 -1.98 0.34 3.80
CA ASN A 74 -1.83 0.51 5.24
C ASN A 74 -2.46 1.81 5.79
N LYS A 75 -2.75 2.79 4.93
CA LYS A 75 -3.48 4.03 5.26
C LYS A 75 -4.27 4.52 4.05
N ASN A 76 -5.27 5.37 4.31
CA ASN A 76 -6.11 5.98 3.27
C ASN A 76 -5.49 7.24 2.64
N SER A 77 -4.44 7.80 3.26
CA SER A 77 -3.81 9.03 2.79
C SER A 77 -2.33 9.14 3.16
N PHE A 78 -1.53 9.72 2.28
CA PHE A 78 -0.10 9.95 2.46
C PHE A 78 0.31 11.37 2.04
N THR A 79 1.48 11.80 2.52
CA THR A 79 2.10 13.06 2.11
C THR A 79 3.48 12.81 1.52
N ALA A 80 3.76 13.50 0.43
CA ALA A 80 5.00 13.40 -0.31
C ALA A 80 5.53 14.79 -0.66
N LYS A 81 6.84 14.90 -0.90
CA LYS A 81 7.53 16.14 -1.26
C LYS A 81 8.47 15.91 -2.42
N VAL A 82 8.56 16.89 -3.32
CA VAL A 82 9.48 16.89 -4.44
C VAL A 82 9.95 18.32 -4.74
N ASN A 83 11.22 18.51 -5.08
CA ASN A 83 11.71 19.81 -5.53
C ASN A 83 11.26 20.06 -6.98
N GLU A 84 10.95 21.30 -7.34
CA GLU A 84 10.55 21.65 -8.71
C GLU A 84 11.66 21.40 -9.76
N ASN A 85 12.92 21.61 -9.39
CA ASN A 85 14.07 21.42 -10.27
C ASN A 85 14.52 19.95 -10.42
N THR A 86 13.69 19.01 -9.98
CA THR A 86 13.99 17.58 -10.02
C THR A 86 14.11 17.08 -11.47
N THR A 87 14.76 15.93 -11.65
CA THR A 87 14.91 15.28 -12.96
C THR A 87 14.12 13.99 -13.02
N LYS A 88 13.88 13.51 -14.24
CA LYS A 88 13.19 12.23 -14.48
C LYS A 88 13.90 11.10 -13.71
N ASP A 89 13.10 10.16 -13.21
CA ASP A 89 13.51 8.98 -12.43
C ASP A 89 14.06 9.27 -11.02
N ASN A 90 14.14 10.54 -10.60
CA ASN A 90 14.48 10.85 -9.21
C ASN A 90 13.41 10.34 -8.23
N PRO A 91 13.82 9.83 -7.06
CA PRO A 91 12.88 9.39 -6.05
C PRO A 91 12.13 10.58 -5.44
N VAL A 92 10.84 10.40 -5.17
CA VAL A 92 10.01 11.35 -4.43
C VAL A 92 10.14 11.06 -2.94
N ARG A 93 10.27 12.10 -2.11
CA ARG A 93 10.33 11.94 -0.67
C ARG A 93 8.94 11.69 -0.10
N ILE A 94 8.69 10.50 0.42
CA ILE A 94 7.43 10.17 1.09
C ILE A 94 7.66 10.27 2.59
N ASN A 95 6.73 10.89 3.32
CA ASN A 95 6.88 11.09 4.76
C ASN A 95 6.71 9.80 5.58
N GLU A 96 6.00 8.82 5.04
CA GLU A 96 5.67 7.56 5.69
C GLU A 96 5.74 6.40 4.68
N ILE A 97 5.88 5.17 5.17
CA ILE A 97 5.89 3.99 4.30
C ILE A 97 4.48 3.76 3.74
N ILE A 98 4.37 3.77 2.41
CA ILE A 98 3.19 3.26 1.70
C ILE A 98 3.39 1.75 1.55
N ASN A 99 2.51 0.97 2.15
CA ASN A 99 2.52 -0.48 2.08
C ASN A 99 1.17 -0.96 1.55
N VAL A 100 1.20 -1.93 0.65
CA VAL A 100 0.01 -2.61 0.12
C VAL A 100 0.14 -4.08 0.47
N LYS A 101 -0.93 -4.64 1.02
CA LYS A 101 -0.98 -6.03 1.44
C LYS A 101 -2.29 -6.67 1.07
N ASP A 102 -2.16 -7.84 0.48
CA ASP A 102 -3.21 -8.80 0.18
C ASP A 102 -2.91 -10.06 1.00
N LYS A 103 -3.94 -10.63 1.64
CA LYS A 103 -3.76 -11.71 2.61
C LYS A 103 -3.85 -13.09 1.99
N ASP A 104 -4.33 -13.19 0.77
CA ASP A 104 -4.51 -14.45 0.08
C ASP A 104 -3.13 -15.04 -0.28
N THR A 105 -3.11 -16.28 -0.72
CA THR A 105 -1.88 -16.90 -1.19
C THR A 105 -1.34 -16.22 -2.43
N VAL A 106 -0.11 -16.56 -2.81
CA VAL A 106 0.53 -16.04 -4.02
C VAL A 106 -0.28 -16.23 -5.31
N GLU A 107 -1.22 -17.17 -5.34
CA GLU A 107 -2.08 -17.42 -6.51
C GLU A 107 -3.15 -16.33 -6.67
N TYR A 108 -3.74 -15.86 -5.58
CA TYR A 108 -4.82 -14.87 -5.59
C TYR A 108 -4.36 -13.46 -5.16
N SER A 109 -3.20 -13.32 -4.52
CA SER A 109 -2.71 -12.04 -4.01
C SER A 109 -1.88 -11.18 -4.99
N LYS A 110 -2.01 -11.42 -6.30
CA LYS A 110 -1.27 -10.64 -7.32
C LYS A 110 -2.05 -9.36 -7.64
N PHE A 111 -1.39 -8.21 -7.58
CA PHE A 111 -2.02 -6.92 -7.89
C PHE A 111 -1.13 -6.00 -8.73
N SER A 112 -1.76 -5.08 -9.47
CA SER A 112 -1.09 -3.96 -10.14
C SER A 112 -1.28 -2.65 -9.40
N LEU A 113 -0.29 -1.77 -9.52
CA LEU A 113 -0.29 -0.43 -8.95
C LEU A 113 -0.30 0.62 -10.06
N SER A 114 -1.12 1.66 -9.89
CA SER A 114 -1.18 2.78 -10.81
C SER A 114 -1.45 4.11 -10.10
N LEU A 115 -1.14 5.21 -10.77
CA LEU A 115 -1.44 6.56 -10.27
C LEU A 115 -2.57 7.17 -11.09
N LYS A 116 -3.62 7.65 -10.41
CA LYS A 116 -4.78 8.30 -11.02
C LYS A 116 -5.03 9.66 -10.41
N THR A 117 -5.53 10.60 -11.19
CA THR A 117 -6.09 11.86 -10.67
C THR A 117 -7.37 11.57 -9.87
N LEU A 118 -7.86 12.56 -9.11
CA LEU A 118 -9.10 12.40 -8.34
C LEU A 118 -10.33 12.10 -9.22
N ASP A 119 -10.33 12.54 -10.48
CA ASP A 119 -11.37 12.26 -11.48
C ASP A 119 -11.11 10.96 -12.28
N GLY A 120 -10.13 10.14 -11.87
CA GLY A 120 -9.90 8.79 -12.40
C GLY A 120 -9.07 8.71 -13.68
N LYS A 121 -8.51 9.83 -14.16
CA LYS A 121 -7.60 9.85 -15.31
C LYS A 121 -6.17 9.43 -14.89
N PRO A 122 -5.30 9.01 -15.80
CA PRO A 122 -3.91 8.75 -15.47
C PRO A 122 -3.20 9.99 -14.90
N PHE A 123 -2.56 9.86 -13.74
CA PHE A 123 -1.69 10.91 -13.19
C PHE A 123 -0.27 10.71 -13.73
N THR A 124 0.28 11.70 -14.45
CA THR A 124 1.49 11.49 -15.27
C THR A 124 2.77 12.14 -14.75
N ALA A 125 2.68 13.04 -13.78
CA ALA A 125 3.85 13.76 -13.25
C ALA A 125 4.84 12.80 -12.56
N LEU A 126 4.29 11.77 -11.89
CA LEU A 126 5.04 10.72 -11.20
C LEU A 126 4.73 9.34 -11.80
N LYS A 127 5.51 8.34 -11.41
CA LYS A 127 5.24 6.91 -11.62
C LYS A 127 5.43 6.12 -10.34
N VAL A 128 4.70 5.02 -10.22
CA VAL A 128 4.73 4.11 -9.08
C VAL A 128 5.76 3.00 -9.29
N ILE A 129 6.42 2.58 -8.22
CA ILE A 129 7.41 1.49 -8.24
C ILE A 129 7.18 0.59 -7.01
N PRO A 130 6.96 -0.72 -7.18
CA PRO A 130 6.77 -1.43 -8.45
C PRO A 130 5.40 -1.14 -9.09
N GLU A 131 5.21 -1.53 -10.36
CA GLU A 131 3.91 -1.47 -11.06
C GLU A 131 3.07 -2.73 -10.83
N GLU A 132 3.69 -3.84 -10.42
CA GLU A 132 3.00 -5.08 -10.03
C GLU A 132 3.72 -5.70 -8.82
N SER A 133 2.96 -6.36 -7.96
CA SER A 133 3.51 -7.16 -6.86
C SER A 133 2.59 -8.31 -6.50
N VAL A 134 3.02 -9.13 -5.54
CA VAL A 134 2.27 -10.23 -4.95
C VAL A 134 2.33 -10.13 -3.43
N THR A 135 1.24 -10.48 -2.74
CA THR A 135 1.10 -10.56 -1.27
C THR A 135 1.34 -9.26 -0.52
N GLU A 136 2.56 -8.72 -0.53
CA GLU A 136 2.88 -7.49 0.20
C GLU A 136 4.02 -6.73 -0.48
N THR A 137 3.91 -5.40 -0.55
CA THR A 137 4.99 -4.56 -1.06
C THR A 137 4.99 -3.18 -0.46
N ASN A 138 6.20 -2.59 -0.38
CA ASN A 138 6.36 -1.18 -0.11
C ASN A 138 6.41 -0.42 -1.43
N VAL A 139 5.65 0.66 -1.51
CA VAL A 139 5.54 1.47 -2.71
C VAL A 139 6.45 2.68 -2.64
N ALA A 140 7.22 2.87 -3.71
CA ALA A 140 7.98 4.08 -3.98
C ALA A 140 7.34 4.88 -5.12
N LEU A 141 7.62 6.18 -5.12
CA LEU A 141 7.24 7.09 -6.19
C LEU A 141 8.51 7.68 -6.80
N SER A 142 8.51 7.85 -8.12
CA SER A 142 9.61 8.54 -8.82
C SER A 142 9.05 9.51 -9.86
N VAL A 143 9.85 10.52 -10.20
CA VAL A 143 9.46 11.54 -11.17
C VAL A 143 9.38 10.94 -12.57
N ASN A 144 8.29 11.21 -13.27
CA ASN A 144 8.10 10.78 -14.65
C ASN A 144 8.18 11.95 -15.65
N LYS A 145 7.53 13.07 -15.33
CA LYS A 145 7.53 14.29 -16.14
C LYS A 145 7.87 15.51 -15.28
N PRO A 146 9.17 15.86 -15.18
CA PRO A 146 9.63 16.99 -14.38
C PRO A 146 8.93 18.32 -14.72
N ASP A 147 8.64 18.57 -16.00
CA ASP A 147 8.02 19.82 -16.46
C ASP A 147 6.60 20.06 -15.91
N GLU A 148 5.95 19.03 -15.36
CA GLU A 148 4.64 19.13 -14.67
C GLU A 148 4.79 19.53 -13.20
N LEU A 149 6.01 19.52 -12.63
CA LEU A 149 6.31 19.83 -11.23
C LEU A 149 6.93 21.24 -11.11
N ASN A 150 6.12 22.28 -11.28
CA ASN A 150 6.59 23.67 -11.24
C ASN A 150 5.92 24.43 -10.08
N TYR A 151 6.72 24.97 -9.16
CA TYR A 151 6.22 25.59 -7.94
C TYR A 151 5.42 26.87 -8.22
N GLU A 152 5.86 27.71 -9.16
CA GLU A 152 5.16 28.96 -9.49
C GLU A 152 3.77 28.73 -10.11
N LYS A 153 3.55 27.57 -10.74
CA LYS A 153 2.25 27.19 -11.32
C LYS A 153 1.35 26.52 -10.29
N GLU A 154 1.87 25.56 -9.56
CA GLU A 154 1.11 24.76 -8.60
C GLU A 154 2.04 24.30 -7.47
N THR A 155 1.71 24.67 -6.24
CA THR A 155 2.54 24.33 -5.06
C THR A 155 2.18 22.96 -4.47
N GLN A 156 1.02 22.41 -4.84
CA GLN A 156 0.52 21.15 -4.32
C GLN A 156 -0.37 20.43 -5.34
N MET A 157 -0.14 19.12 -5.50
CA MET A 157 -0.98 18.24 -6.31
C MET A 157 -1.61 17.16 -5.43
N THR A 158 -2.84 16.74 -5.75
CA THR A 158 -3.48 15.59 -5.10
C THR A 158 -3.87 14.54 -6.12
N PHE A 159 -3.47 13.30 -5.87
CA PHE A 159 -3.77 12.14 -6.73
C PHE A 159 -4.04 10.90 -5.87
N LYS A 160 -4.43 9.81 -6.52
CA LYS A 160 -4.67 8.50 -5.92
C LYS A 160 -3.57 7.54 -6.35
N ILE A 161 -3.09 6.74 -5.43
CA ILE A 161 -2.49 5.45 -5.76
C ILE A 161 -3.59 4.39 -5.72
N VAL A 162 -3.63 3.54 -6.73
CA VAL A 162 -4.65 2.50 -6.90
C VAL A 162 -3.96 1.14 -6.97
N ALA A 163 -4.39 0.21 -6.12
CA ALA A 163 -4.08 -1.20 -6.25
C ALA A 163 -5.29 -1.91 -6.88
N GLU A 164 -5.03 -2.70 -7.92
CA GLU A 164 -6.03 -3.49 -8.64
C GLU A 164 -5.62 -4.95 -8.56
N ASP A 165 -6.48 -5.76 -7.95
CA ASP A 165 -6.31 -7.20 -7.90
C ASP A 165 -6.31 -7.78 -9.33
N LYS A 166 -5.44 -8.74 -9.61
CA LYS A 166 -5.35 -9.44 -10.90
C LYS A 166 -6.26 -10.67 -10.95
N ALA A 167 -6.61 -11.25 -9.81
CA ALA A 167 -7.54 -12.37 -9.72
C ALA A 167 -9.00 -11.90 -9.82
N SER A 168 -9.29 -10.67 -9.36
CA SER A 168 -10.56 -9.98 -9.59
C SER A 168 -10.40 -8.71 -10.43
N SER A 169 -11.41 -7.83 -10.43
CA SER A 169 -11.29 -6.45 -10.94
C SER A 169 -11.62 -5.44 -9.85
N GLU A 170 -11.53 -5.89 -8.59
CA GLU A 170 -11.71 -5.05 -7.43
C GLU A 170 -10.46 -4.19 -7.22
N THR A 171 -10.67 -3.03 -6.57
CA THR A 171 -9.60 -2.05 -6.40
C THR A 171 -9.64 -1.44 -5.01
N SER A 172 -8.46 -1.12 -4.49
CA SER A 172 -8.31 -0.23 -3.34
C SER A 172 -7.55 1.03 -3.74
N GLU A 173 -7.80 2.12 -3.01
CA GLU A 173 -7.22 3.43 -3.32
C GLU A 173 -6.74 4.13 -2.05
N ALA A 174 -5.65 4.89 -2.17
CA ALA A 174 -5.22 5.83 -1.15
C ALA A 174 -4.86 7.19 -1.77
N ASN A 175 -5.20 8.27 -1.09
CA ASN A 175 -4.89 9.62 -1.56
C ASN A 175 -3.42 9.97 -1.25
N VAL A 176 -2.78 10.71 -2.14
CA VAL A 176 -1.43 11.26 -1.93
C VAL A 176 -1.48 12.75 -2.19
N THR A 177 -1.07 13.53 -1.19
CA THR A 177 -0.83 14.97 -1.32
C THR A 177 0.66 15.20 -1.55
N LEU A 178 1.00 15.70 -2.74
CA LEU A 178 2.36 16.03 -3.14
C LEU A 178 2.59 17.53 -2.97
N GLU A 179 3.53 17.88 -2.11
CA GLU A 179 4.05 19.24 -1.95
C GLU A 179 5.23 19.45 -2.90
N ILE A 180 5.11 20.44 -3.78
CA ILE A 180 6.21 20.89 -4.62
C ILE A 180 6.99 21.92 -3.79
N LEU A 181 8.30 21.70 -3.66
CA LEU A 181 9.19 22.55 -2.89
C LEU A 181 9.86 23.56 -3.82
N PRO A 182 9.87 24.85 -3.45
CA PRO A 182 10.50 25.89 -4.25
C PRO A 182 12.01 25.72 -4.22
N VAL A 183 12.65 26.05 -5.33
CA VAL A 183 14.09 26.22 -5.45
C VAL A 183 14.36 27.65 -5.90
N ASP A 184 15.35 28.30 -5.31
CA ASP A 184 15.72 29.66 -5.71
C ASP A 184 16.42 29.62 -7.08
N GLU A 185 15.61 29.76 -8.13
CA GLU A 185 16.05 29.72 -9.53
C GLU A 185 16.18 31.11 -10.16
N PHE A 186 15.62 32.14 -9.51
CA PHE A 186 15.59 33.49 -10.05
C PHE A 186 16.62 34.38 -9.38
N LEU A 187 17.52 34.94 -10.20
CA LEU A 187 18.42 35.99 -9.71
C LEU A 187 17.61 37.23 -9.30
N PRO A 188 18.04 37.97 -8.26
CA PRO A 188 17.42 39.25 -7.92
C PRO A 188 17.39 40.17 -9.14
N GLN A 189 16.21 40.66 -9.49
CA GLN A 189 16.03 41.59 -10.60
C GLN A 189 15.64 42.97 -10.06
N PHE A 190 16.41 43.99 -10.46
CA PHE A 190 16.01 45.37 -10.24
C PHE A 190 14.72 45.68 -11.01
N SER A 191 13.78 46.38 -10.37
CA SER A 191 12.52 46.82 -10.98
C SER A 191 12.71 47.73 -12.20
N GLN A 192 13.85 48.42 -12.28
CA GLN A 192 14.22 49.30 -13.39
C GLN A 192 15.62 48.96 -13.90
N GLN A 193 15.85 49.12 -15.20
CA GLN A 193 17.18 48.97 -15.78
C GLN A 193 18.14 50.09 -15.34
N ARG A 194 17.60 51.24 -14.93
CA ARG A 194 18.33 52.38 -14.41
C ARG A 194 17.46 53.11 -13.40
N TYR A 195 18.03 53.39 -12.23
CA TYR A 195 17.44 54.28 -11.24
C TYR A 195 18.04 55.68 -11.35
N GLN A 196 17.19 56.70 -11.32
CA GLN A 196 17.62 58.10 -11.28
C GLN A 196 16.87 58.83 -10.16
N VAL A 197 17.62 59.61 -9.38
CA VAL A 197 17.06 60.44 -8.30
C VAL A 197 17.81 61.77 -8.27
N ASN A 198 17.10 62.87 -8.04
CA ASN A 198 17.68 64.19 -7.84
C ASN A 198 17.69 64.50 -6.34
N VAL A 199 18.80 65.00 -5.83
CA VAL A 199 19.00 65.28 -4.39
C VAL A 199 19.55 66.70 -4.24
N SER A 200 19.08 67.44 -3.24
CA SER A 200 19.55 68.80 -2.94
C SER A 200 20.95 68.77 -2.30
N GLU A 201 21.75 69.81 -2.52
CA GLU A 201 23.05 69.96 -1.82
C GLU A 201 22.89 70.39 -0.35
N GLU A 202 21.70 70.86 0.03
CA GLU A 202 21.38 71.30 1.40
C GLU A 202 20.93 70.13 2.32
N GLU A 203 21.00 68.90 1.84
CA GLU A 203 20.53 67.73 2.59
C GLU A 203 21.37 67.44 3.84
N THR A 204 20.69 66.88 4.84
CA THR A 204 21.30 66.55 6.14
C THR A 204 21.68 65.07 6.24
N VAL A 205 22.60 64.77 7.15
CA VAL A 205 23.00 63.39 7.46
C VAL A 205 21.77 62.56 7.83
N ASP A 206 21.73 61.32 7.34
CA ASP A 206 20.66 60.33 7.53
C ASP A 206 19.33 60.62 6.82
N ASN A 207 19.26 61.61 5.90
CA ASN A 207 18.03 61.78 5.13
C ASN A 207 17.82 60.63 4.13
N LEU A 208 16.59 60.12 4.07
CA LEU A 208 16.22 58.98 3.23
C LEU A 208 16.02 59.42 1.77
N ILE A 209 16.89 58.95 0.88
CA ILE A 209 16.73 59.14 -0.56
C ILE A 209 15.81 58.04 -1.09
N THR A 210 14.57 58.40 -1.42
CA THR A 210 13.61 57.47 -2.03
C THR A 210 13.86 57.38 -3.53
N ILE A 211 14.19 56.18 -4.02
CA ILE A 211 14.32 55.88 -5.44
C ILE A 211 12.99 55.27 -5.89
N THR A 212 12.29 55.92 -6.83
CA THR A 212 11.02 55.45 -7.42
C THR A 212 11.19 54.90 -8.81
#